data_AF-A0A931TRR0-F1
#
_entry.id   AF-A0A931TRR0-F1
#
_cell.length_a   1.000
_cell.length_b   1.000
_cell.length_c   1.000
_cell.angle_alpha   90.00
_cell.angle_beta   90.00
_cell.angle_gamma   90.00
#
_symmetry.space_group_name_H-M   'P 1'
#
loop_
_entity.id
_entity.type
_entity.pdbx_description
1 polymer ?
#
loop_
_entity_poly.entity_id
_entity_poly.type
_entity_poly.pdbx_seq_one_letter_code
_entity_poly.pdbx_strand_id
1 'polypeptide(L)'
;MIHKNVLIITSWSFNDALIQTYTLPYVEMISKQLSKDSKIFLVTLDREKSKNLVLNPKINLISFDYYPLGFKGIVMWLKLLFGLKRLIYKELIVTSLMLSQ
;
A
#
# COMPACT_ATOMS: atom_id res chain seq x y z
N MET A 1 1.20 16.26 18.29
CA MET A 1 1.04 15.80 16.89
C MET A 1 0.82 14.30 16.91
N ILE A 2 -0.12 13.81 16.12
CA ILE A 2 -0.49 12.40 16.12
C ILE A 2 0.54 11.62 15.29
N HIS A 3 1.44 10.88 15.95
CA HIS A 3 2.35 9.94 15.30
C HIS A 3 1.56 8.70 14.89
N LYS A 4 1.05 8.70 13.65
CA LYS A 4 0.37 7.55 13.07
C LYS A 4 1.07 7.16 11.78
N ASN A 5 1.41 5.89 11.68
CA ASN A 5 1.74 5.26 10.41
C ASN A 5 0.43 4.92 9.69
N VAL A 6 0.44 5.02 8.36
CA VAL A 6 -0.76 4.80 7.53
C VAL A 6 -0.50 3.66 6.56
N LEU A 7 -1.45 2.74 6.45
CA LEU A 7 -1.42 1.61 5.52
C LEU A 7 -2.57 1.79 4.54
N ILE A 8 -2.22 1.91 3.26
CA ILE A 8 -3.17 2.03 2.17
C ILE A 8 -3.06 0.75 1.36
N ILE A 9 -4.17 0.03 1.18
CA ILE A 9 -4.21 -1.22 0.41
C ILE A 9 -5.09 -0.96 -0.80
N THR A 10 -4.59 -1.27 -2.00
CA THR A 10 -5.34 -1.16 -3.23
C THR A 10 -5.16 -2.40 -4.09
N SER A 11 -6.25 -2.80 -4.78
CA SER A 11 -6.25 -3.89 -5.74
C SER A 11 -5.74 -3.50 -7.13
N TRP A 12 -5.45 -2.21 -7.34
CA TRP A 12 -5.02 -1.66 -8.62
C TRP A 12 -3.50 -1.62 -8.71
N SER A 13 -2.98 -1.75 -9.94
CA SER A 13 -1.57 -1.55 -10.24
C SER A 13 -1.16 -0.12 -9.91
N PHE A 14 0.04 0.07 -9.35
CA PHE A 14 0.56 1.41 -9.11
C PHE A 14 0.79 2.17 -10.43
N ASN A 15 1.09 1.43 -11.50
CA ASN A 15 1.33 2.02 -12.82
C ASN A 15 0.03 2.35 -13.58
N ASP A 16 -1.13 2.06 -12.99
CA ASP A 16 -2.42 2.40 -13.59
C ASP A 16 -2.60 3.92 -13.65
N ALA A 17 -2.97 4.44 -14.82
CA ALA A 17 -3.18 5.87 -15.04
C ALA A 17 -4.24 6.44 -14.10
N LEU A 18 -5.24 5.64 -13.71
CA LEU A 18 -6.27 6.05 -12.76
C LEU A 18 -5.72 6.21 -11.34
N ILE A 19 -4.81 5.33 -10.90
CA ILE A 19 -4.15 5.43 -9.61
C ILE A 19 -3.25 6.66 -9.55
N GLN A 20 -2.47 6.91 -10.61
CA GLN A 20 -1.60 8.08 -10.67
C GLN A 20 -2.37 9.40 -10.72
N THR A 21 -3.49 9.45 -11.45
CA THR A 21 -4.24 10.69 -11.63
C THR A 21 -5.15 11.01 -10.43
N TYR A 22 -5.75 9.98 -9.81
CA TYR A 22 -6.74 10.19 -8.76
C TYR A 22 -6.25 9.79 -7.38
N THR A 23 -5.51 8.71 -7.21
CA THR A 23 -5.17 8.20 -5.86
C THR A 23 -3.91 8.85 -5.32
N LEU A 24 -2.86 8.97 -6.14
CA LEU A 24 -1.57 9.49 -5.72
C LEU A 24 -1.63 10.91 -5.13
N PRO A 25 -2.39 11.88 -5.71
CA PRO A 25 -2.53 13.21 -5.13
C PRO A 25 -3.10 13.19 -3.71
N TYR A 26 -4.06 12.31 -3.42
CA TYR A 26 -4.61 12.17 -2.06
C TYR A 26 -3.58 11.59 -1.10
N VAL A 27 -2.81 10.58 -1.53
CA VAL A 27 -1.74 10.00 -0.70
C VAL A 27 -0.69 11.06 -0.36
N GLU A 28 -0.33 11.91 -1.33
CA GLU A 28 0.58 13.03 -1.10
C GLU A 28 0.00 14.08 -0.14
N MET A 29 -1.28 14.43 -0.28
CA MET A 29 -1.95 15.35 0.65
C MET A 29 -1.94 14.80 2.08
N ILE A 30 -2.23 13.51 2.25
CA ILE A 30 -2.15 12.83 3.55
C ILE A 30 -0.71 12.88 4.09
N SER A 31 0.30 12.64 3.25
CA SER A 31 1.71 12.70 3.64
C SER A 31 2.17 14.06 4.18
N LYS A 32 1.56 15.15 3.68
CA LYS A 32 1.83 16.53 4.10
C LYS A 32 1.21 16.84 5.46
N GLN A 33 0.10 16.19 5.82
CA GLN A 33 -0.57 16.36 7.12
C GLN A 33 0.00 15.47 8.22
N LEU A 34 0.73 14.42 7.84
CA LEU A 34 1.38 13.51 8.78
C LEU A 34 2.68 14.10 9.35
N SER A 35 3.00 13.72 10.59
CA SER A 35 4.24 14.09 11.26
C SER A 35 5.49 13.68 10.44
N LYS A 36 6.64 14.32 10.68
CA LYS A 36 7.88 13.99 9.93
C LYS A 36 8.31 12.53 10.11
N ASP A 37 7.98 11.92 11.25
CA ASP A 37 8.33 10.53 11.59
C ASP A 37 7.28 9.51 11.13
N SER A 38 6.13 9.96 10.64
CA SER A 38 5.07 9.09 10.12
C SER A 38 5.43 8.53 8.74
N LYS A 39 5.21 7.24 8.56
CA LYS A 39 5.39 6.53 7.27
C LYS A 39 4.04 6.18 6.65
N ILE A 40 3.96 6.28 5.33
CA ILE A 40 2.85 5.73 4.55
C ILE A 40 3.33 4.46 3.85
N PHE A 41 2.61 3.36 4.04
CA PHE A 41 2.83 2.11 3.35
C PHE A 41 1.71 1.92 2.32
N LEU A 42 2.04 2.00 1.04
CA LEU A 42 1.10 1.78 -0.05
C LEU A 42 1.30 0.35 -0.58
N VAL A 43 0.34 -0.52 -0.25
CA VAL A 43 0.31 -1.90 -0.70
C VAL A 43 -0.52 -2.01 -1.96
N THR A 44 0.10 -2.43 -3.06
CA THR A 44 -0.58 -2.65 -4.33
C THR A 44 -0.55 -4.13 -4.70
N LEU A 45 -1.66 -4.61 -5.26
CA LEU A 45 -1.74 -5.93 -5.89
C LEU A 45 -1.52 -5.73 -7.38
N ASP A 46 -0.34 -6.09 -7.86
CA ASP A 46 0.05 -5.86 -9.25
C ASP A 46 0.37 -7.18 -9.93
N ARG A 47 -0.04 -7.36 -11.18
CA ARG A 47 0.37 -8.55 -11.96
C ARG A 47 1.78 -8.37 -12.52
N GLU A 48 2.22 -7.13 -12.64
CA GLU A 48 3.56 -6.78 -13.11
C GLU A 48 4.34 -6.11 -11.99
N LYS A 49 5.63 -6.43 -11.88
CA LYS A 49 6.49 -5.73 -10.91
C LYS A 49 6.61 -4.27 -11.32
N SER A 50 5.85 -3.42 -10.64
CA SER A 50 5.95 -1.96 -10.75
C SER A 50 7.42 -1.54 -10.63
N LYS A 51 7.95 -0.95 -11.70
CA LYS A 51 9.30 -0.36 -11.72
C LYS A 51 9.32 0.75 -10.67
N ASN A 52 10.43 0.84 -9.92
CA ASN A 52 10.69 1.86 -8.90
C ASN A 52 10.38 3.28 -9.42
N LEU A 53 9.13 3.69 -9.25
CA LEU A 53 8.73 5.07 -9.44
C LEU A 53 9.14 5.80 -8.18
N VAL A 54 9.92 6.87 -8.36
CA VAL A 54 10.48 7.67 -7.26
C VAL A 54 9.33 8.36 -6.54
N LEU A 55 8.82 7.70 -5.51
CA LEU A 55 7.84 8.24 -4.59
C LEU A 55 8.53 9.14 -3.56
N ASN A 56 7.75 10.03 -2.96
CA ASN A 56 8.18 10.81 -1.80
C ASN A 56 8.89 9.91 -0.77
N PRO A 57 9.98 10.37 -0.12
CA PRO A 57 10.77 9.55 0.81
C PRO A 57 9.97 9.03 2.03
N LYS A 58 8.76 9.54 2.25
CA LYS A 58 7.83 9.09 3.29
C LYS A 58 6.87 7.96 2.85
N ILE A 59 6.78 7.67 1.56
CA ILE A 59 5.86 6.69 0.98
C ILE A 59 6.65 5.45 0.58
N ASN A 60 6.44 4.36 1.31
CA ASN A 60 7.01 3.05 0.98
C ASN A 60 5.99 2.26 0.17
N LEU A 61 6.31 2.00 -1.10
CA LEU A 61 5.51 1.12 -1.96
C LEU A 61 5.85 -0.35 -1.65
N ILE A 62 4.83 -1.17 -1.42
CA ILE A 62 4.95 -2.62 -1.26
C ILE A 62 4.05 -3.26 -2.32
N SER A 63 4.64 -3.71 -3.41
CA SER A 63 3.92 -4.44 -4.45
C SER A 63 3.91 -5.95 -4.14
N PHE A 64 2.74 -6.56 -4.30
CA PHE A 64 2.58 -8.01 -4.27
C PHE A 64 2.15 -8.51 -5.64
N ASP A 65 2.83 -9.54 -6.13
CA ASP A 65 2.51 -10.20 -7.40
C ASP A 65 1.13 -10.87 -7.29
N TYR A 66 0.13 -10.38 -8.05
CA TYR A 66 -1.22 -10.94 -8.08
C TYR A 66 -1.29 -12.22 -8.93
N TYR A 67 -1.78 -13.31 -8.35
CA TYR A 67 -2.02 -14.58 -9.04
C TYR A 67 -3.54 -14.88 -9.12
N PRO A 68 -4.06 -15.32 -10.28
CA PRO A 68 -5.45 -15.74 -10.40
C PRO A 68 -5.77 -16.92 -9.47
N LEU A 69 -7.05 -17.04 -9.07
CA LEU A 69 -7.57 -18.02 -8.12
C LEU A 69 -7.16 -19.46 -8.48
N GLY A 70 -6.33 -20.04 -7.61
CA GLY A 70 -5.78 -21.41 -7.68
C GLY A 70 -4.89 -21.67 -6.46
N PHE A 71 -4.25 -22.84 -6.37
CA PHE A 71 -3.33 -23.16 -5.25
C PHE A 71 -2.24 -22.10 -5.04
N LYS A 72 -1.71 -21.52 -6.13
CA LYS A 72 -0.74 -20.41 -6.07
C LYS A 72 -1.36 -19.13 -5.50
N GLY A 73 -2.62 -18.84 -5.81
CA GLY A 73 -3.37 -17.72 -5.24
C GLY A 73 -3.56 -17.85 -3.73
N ILE A 74 -3.86 -19.06 -3.21
CA ILE A 74 -3.98 -19.30 -1.77
C ILE A 74 -2.66 -19.03 -1.04
N VAL A 75 -1.53 -19.47 -1.62
CA VAL A 75 -0.20 -19.19 -1.07
C VAL A 75 0.13 -17.69 -1.10
N MET A 76 -0.27 -16.98 -2.15
CA MET A 76 -0.13 -15.52 -2.24
C MET A 76 -0.94 -14.83 -1.14
N TRP A 77 -2.21 -15.19 -0.95
CA TRP A 77 -3.06 -14.66 0.12
C TRP A 77 -2.48 -14.93 1.51
N LEU A 78 -1.95 -16.13 1.75
CA LEU A 78 -1.23 -16.45 2.99
C LEU A 78 -0.01 -15.56 3.19
N LYS A 79 0.83 -15.37 2.15
CA LYS A 79 2.00 -14.48 2.21
C LYS A 79 1.61 -13.03 2.45
N LEU A 80 0.55 -12.55 1.82
CA LEU A 80 0.03 -11.20 1.98
C LEU A 80 -0.51 -10.98 3.39
N LEU A 81 -1.31 -11.90 3.91
CA LEU A 81 -1.81 -11.86 5.30
C LEU A 81 -0.65 -11.89 6.31
N PHE A 82 0.36 -12.72 6.08
CA PHE A 82 1.52 -12.79 6.96
C PHE A 82 2.39 -11.52 6.88
N GLY A 83 2.60 -11.01 5.68
CA GLY A 83 3.32 -9.75 5.43
C GLY A 83 2.61 -8.56 6.07
N LEU A 84 1.29 -8.45 5.89
CA LEU A 84 0.45 -7.44 6.51
C LEU A 84 0.47 -7.56 8.03
N LYS A 85 0.26 -8.76 8.60
CA LYS A 85 0.35 -8.97 10.05
C LYS A 85 1.72 -8.53 10.59
N ARG A 86 2.81 -8.90 9.91
CA ARG A 86 4.16 -8.50 10.30
C ARG A 86 4.34 -6.98 10.22
N LEU A 87 3.81 -6.33 9.19
CA LEU A 87 3.89 -4.88 9.02
C LEU A 87 3.08 -4.15 10.11
N ILE A 88 1.87 -4.62 10.39
CA ILE A 88 0.98 -4.09 11.42
C ILE A 88 1.61 -4.23 12.81
N TYR A 89 2.16 -5.40 13.13
CA TYR A 89 2.83 -5.64 14.41
C TYR A 89 4.12 -4.83 14.57
N LYS A 90 4.83 -4.56 13.48
CA LYS A 90 6.11 -3.82 13.52
C LYS A 90 5.92 -2.31 13.55
N GLU A 91 4.85 -1.77 12.97
CA GLU A 91 4.70 -0.33 12.72
C GLU A 91 3.37 0.27 13.24
N LEU A 92 2.53 -0.45 14.02
CA LEU A 92 1.40 0.10 14.80
C LEU A 92 0.49 1.03 13.96
N ILE A 93 -0.03 0.49 12.86
CA ILE A 93 -0.69 1.26 11.81
C ILE A 93 -2.21 1.39 12.10
N VAL A 94 -2.73 2.62 12.08
CA VAL A 94 -4.20 2.86 12.07
C VAL A 94 -4.72 2.62 10.65
N THR A 95 -5.57 1.60 10.52
CA THR A 95 -6.11 1.13 9.24
C THR A 95 -7.22 2.07 8.75
N SER A 96 -6.96 2.88 7.71
CA SER A 96 -8.04 3.58 6.98
C SER A 96 -8.43 2.73 5.77
N LEU A 97 -9.48 1.94 5.95
CA LEU A 97 -9.97 1.01 4.93
C LEU A 97 -10.82 1.80 3.91
N MET A 98 -10.23 2.25 2.80
CA MET A 98 -10.98 2.75 1.64
C MET A 98 -11.44 1.55 0.81
N LEU A 99 -12.59 0.97 1.17
CA LEU A 99 -13.34 0.06 0.31
C LEU A 99 -14.08 0.92 -0.74
N SER A 100 -13.67 0.85 -2.01
CA SER A 100 -14.57 1.19 -3.12
C SER A 100 -15.53 0.02 -3.28
N GLN A 101 -16.82 0.30 -3.11
CA GLN A 101 -17.90 -0.54 -3.65
C GLN A 101 -17.89 -0.48 -5.18
#